data_AF-A0A453PV22-F1
#
_entry.id   AF-A0A453PV22-F1
#
_cell.length_a   1.000
_cell.length_b   1.000
_cell.length_c   1.000
_cell.angle_alpha   90.00
_cell.angle_beta   90.00
_cell.angle_gamma   90.00
#
_symmetry.space_group_name_H-M   'P 1'
#
loop_
_entity.id
_entity.type
_entity.pdbx_description
1 polymer ?
#
loop_
_entity_poly.entity_id
_entity_poly.type
_entity_poly.pdbx_seq_one_letter_code
_entity_poly.pdbx_strand_id
1 'polypeptide(L)'
;MKLEGVSLSWFDMNEISPLSVVVVQGISKGVVVESLLSSMVRGGKAPDFVLCIGDDRSDEDMFESIVCPANGSVKLPATSEVFACTVGKKPSMAKYYLDDTVDVIKMLQGLASAPSQQRPWPVQLRVTFEEGNGV
;
A
#
# COMPACT_ATOMS: atom_id res chain seq x y z
N MET A 1 8.64 -21.69 14.33
CA MET A 1 8.07 -22.37 13.16
C MET A 1 8.99 -22.07 11.99
N LYS A 2 9.66 -23.09 11.46
CA LYS A 2 10.68 -22.96 10.43
C LYS A 2 10.02 -23.38 9.11
N LEU A 3 9.88 -22.45 8.17
CA LEU A 3 9.42 -22.79 6.81
C LEU A 3 10.69 -23.07 5.99
N GLU A 4 11.01 -24.35 5.84
CA GLU A 4 11.98 -24.82 4.86
C GLU A 4 11.24 -25.26 3.60
N GLY A 5 11.73 -24.81 2.43
CA GLY A 5 11.47 -25.45 1.14
C GLY A 5 10.18 -25.04 0.42
N VAL A 6 10.21 -23.92 -0.31
CA VAL A 6 9.39 -23.79 -1.52
C VAL A 6 10.33 -23.93 -2.71
N SER A 7 10.33 -25.10 -3.34
CA SER A 7 11.02 -25.33 -4.60
C SER A 7 10.18 -24.72 -5.73
N LEU A 8 10.73 -23.73 -6.44
CA LEU A 8 10.11 -23.06 -7.60
C LEU A 8 10.04 -23.97 -8.86
N SER A 9 10.22 -25.28 -8.73
CA SER A 9 10.30 -26.23 -9.85
C SER A 9 8.95 -26.62 -10.47
N TRP A 10 7.84 -26.10 -9.97
CA TRP A 10 6.48 -26.41 -10.46
C TRP A 10 5.83 -25.30 -11.29
N PHE A 11 6.51 -24.18 -11.54
CA PHE A 11 5.99 -23.11 -12.39
C PHE A 11 6.49 -23.26 -13.83
N ASP A 12 5.68 -23.87 -14.71
CA ASP A 12 5.91 -23.80 -16.15
C ASP A 12 5.39 -22.45 -16.68
N MET A 13 6.31 -21.57 -17.06
CA MET A 13 6.00 -20.23 -17.59
C MET A 13 5.36 -20.28 -18.98
N ASN A 14 5.32 -21.43 -19.67
CA ASN A 14 4.77 -21.55 -21.02
C ASN A 14 3.25 -21.77 -21.07
N GLU A 15 2.59 -22.00 -19.93
CA GLU A 15 1.16 -22.29 -19.85
C GLU A 15 0.34 -21.11 -19.27
N ILE A 16 1.01 -19.99 -18.97
CA ILE A 16 0.40 -18.78 -18.43
C ILE A 16 -0.32 -18.05 -19.57
N SER A 17 -1.64 -18.22 -19.62
CA SER A 17 -2.52 -17.36 -20.41
C SER A 17 -2.26 -15.88 -20.09
N PRO A 18 -2.43 -14.93 -21.04
CA PRO A 18 -2.13 -13.51 -20.82
C PRO A 18 -2.99 -12.81 -19.73
N LEU A 19 -3.88 -13.56 -19.06
CA LEU A 19 -4.74 -13.11 -17.96
C LEU A 19 -4.38 -13.73 -16.60
N SER A 20 -3.29 -14.51 -16.49
CA SER A 20 -2.91 -15.12 -15.22
C SER A 20 -2.05 -14.17 -14.38
N VAL A 21 -2.59 -13.67 -13.27
CA VAL A 21 -1.79 -12.99 -12.24
C VAL A 21 -1.18 -14.05 -11.33
N VAL A 22 0.14 -14.19 -11.36
CA VAL A 22 0.88 -15.09 -10.46
C VAL A 22 0.98 -14.44 -9.08
N VAL A 23 0.21 -14.94 -8.12
CA VAL A 23 0.30 -14.52 -6.71
C VAL A 23 1.18 -15.51 -5.96
N VAL A 24 2.32 -15.04 -5.45
CA VAL A 24 3.17 -15.84 -4.56
C VAL A 24 2.39 -16.07 -3.26
N GLN A 25 2.14 -17.34 -2.92
CA GLN A 25 1.41 -17.66 -1.68
C GLN A 25 2.14 -17.06 -0.47
N GLY A 26 1.41 -16.27 0.31
CA GLY A 26 1.92 -15.62 1.52
C GLY A 26 2.41 -14.17 1.35
N ILE A 27 2.39 -13.62 0.12
CA ILE A 27 2.68 -12.19 -0.10
C ILE A 27 1.40 -11.48 -0.55
N SER A 28 0.73 -10.80 0.38
CA SER A 28 -0.38 -9.89 0.08
C SER A 28 0.07 -8.43 0.21
N LYS A 29 -0.69 -7.50 -0.38
CA LYS A 29 -0.44 -6.07 -0.22
C LYS A 29 -0.47 -5.65 1.26
N GLY A 30 -1.36 -6.26 2.06
CA GLY A 30 -1.42 -6.06 3.52
C GLY A 30 -0.11 -6.44 4.23
N VAL A 31 0.48 -7.61 3.92
CA VAL A 31 1.76 -8.04 4.51
C VAL A 31 2.90 -7.07 4.17
N VAL A 32 2.93 -6.56 2.95
CA VAL A 32 3.93 -5.57 2.52
C VAL A 32 3.78 -4.27 3.31
N VAL A 33 2.55 -3.78 3.46
CA VAL A 33 2.26 -2.55 4.21
C VAL A 33 2.58 -2.71 5.69
N GLU A 34 2.22 -3.82 6.32
CA GLU A 34 2.61 -4.11 7.71
C GLU A 34 4.12 -4.11 7.88
N SER A 35 4.86 -4.75 6.97
CA SER A 35 6.32 -4.80 7.04
C SER A 35 6.95 -3.40 6.91
N LEU A 36 6.44 -2.58 5.98
CA LEU A 36 6.89 -1.22 5.77
C LEU A 36 6.64 -0.34 7.00
N LEU A 37 5.40 -0.31 7.50
CA LEU A 37 5.02 0.50 8.65
C LEU A 37 5.76 0.02 9.91
N SER A 38 5.90 -1.30 10.11
CA SER A 38 6.72 -1.87 11.19
C SER A 38 8.14 -1.30 11.16
N SER A 39 8.76 -1.30 9.97
CA SER A 39 10.13 -0.83 9.79
C SER A 39 10.27 0.66 10.12
N MET A 40 9.33 1.48 9.66
CA MET A 40 9.30 2.91 9.94
C MET A 40 9.12 3.21 11.43
N VAL A 41 8.19 2.51 12.10
CA VAL A 41 7.95 2.66 13.54
C VAL A 41 9.17 2.24 14.35
N ARG A 42 9.77 1.07 14.06
CA ARG A 42 11.02 0.62 14.72
C ARG A 42 12.18 1.59 14.49
N GLY A 43 12.24 2.20 13.31
CA GLY A 43 13.22 3.23 12.96
C GLY A 43 12.96 4.59 13.61
N GLY A 44 11.93 4.73 14.46
CA GLY A 44 11.58 5.99 15.12
C GLY A 44 11.00 7.04 14.17
N LYS A 45 10.55 6.64 12.97
CA LYS A 45 10.00 7.49 11.91
C LYS A 45 8.58 7.07 11.56
N ALA A 46 7.75 6.84 12.56
CA ALA A 46 6.35 6.50 12.35
C ALA A 46 5.66 7.62 11.55
N PRO A 47 4.89 7.30 10.49
CA PRO A 47 4.19 8.30 9.72
C PRO A 47 3.08 8.95 10.56
N ASP A 48 2.92 10.26 10.43
CA ASP A 48 1.82 11.04 11.01
C ASP A 48 0.61 11.13 10.06
N PHE A 49 0.80 10.82 8.78
CA PHE A 49 -0.24 10.74 7.76
C PHE A 49 -0.04 9.52 6.86
N VAL A 50 -1.11 8.76 6.61
CA VAL A 50 -1.12 7.61 5.70
C VAL A 50 -2.33 7.72 4.78
N LEU A 51 -2.07 7.74 3.47
CA LEU A 51 -3.09 7.64 2.43
C LEU A 51 -2.87 6.34 1.66
N CYS A 52 -3.91 5.51 1.58
CA CYS A 52 -3.91 4.34 0.70
C CYS A 52 -5.12 4.36 -0.23
N ILE A 53 -4.90 3.93 -1.47
CA ILE A 53 -5.89 3.95 -2.54
C ILE A 53 -5.82 2.62 -3.27
N GLY A 54 -6.96 1.99 -3.52
CA GLY A 54 -7.03 0.71 -4.25
C GLY A 54 -8.42 0.40 -4.80
N ASP A 55 -8.48 -0.30 -5.92
CA ASP A 55 -9.70 -0.55 -6.70
C ASP A 55 -10.11 -2.03 -6.74
N ASP A 56 -9.24 -2.94 -6.33
CA ASP A 56 -9.46 -4.37 -6.54
C ASP A 56 -9.53 -5.15 -5.21
N ARG A 57 -9.93 -6.42 -5.29
CA ARG A 57 -10.03 -7.34 -4.15
C ARG A 57 -8.71 -7.46 -3.39
N SER A 58 -7.57 -7.40 -4.07
CA SER A 58 -6.25 -7.47 -3.44
C SER A 58 -5.93 -6.27 -2.53
N ASP A 59 -6.63 -5.14 -2.71
CA ASP A 59 -6.46 -3.95 -1.88
C ASP A 59 -7.25 -4.02 -0.57
N GLU A 60 -8.21 -4.93 -0.46
CA GLU A 60 -9.00 -5.12 0.77
C GLU A 60 -8.11 -5.58 1.93
N ASP A 61 -7.16 -6.49 1.67
CA ASP A 61 -6.15 -6.91 2.65
C ASP A 61 -5.25 -5.73 3.08
N MET A 62 -4.98 -4.78 2.17
CA MET A 62 -4.23 -3.57 2.48
C MET A 62 -5.05 -2.64 3.38
N PHE A 63 -6.33 -2.42 3.09
CA PHE A 63 -7.21 -1.58 3.89
C PHE A 63 -7.38 -2.14 5.30
N GLU A 64 -7.62 -3.45 5.42
CA GLU A 64 -7.75 -4.11 6.71
C GLU A 64 -6.49 -3.92 7.57
N SER A 65 -5.30 -4.11 6.97
CA SER A 65 -4.02 -4.01 7.68
C SER A 65 -3.75 -2.63 8.31
N ILE A 66 -4.33 -1.55 7.75
CA ILE A 66 -4.09 -0.19 8.23
C ILE A 66 -5.26 0.41 9.02
N VAL A 67 -6.50 0.03 8.72
CA VAL A 67 -7.71 0.59 9.36
C VAL A 67 -8.05 -0.17 10.65
N CYS A 68 -7.78 -1.48 10.70
CA CYS A 68 -8.06 -2.34 11.85
C CYS A 68 -6.79 -2.99 12.43
N PRO A 69 -5.96 -2.25 13.20
CA PRO A 69 -4.77 -2.80 13.86
C PRO A 69 -5.06 -3.84 14.94
N ALA A 70 -6.31 -4.22 15.17
CA ALA A 70 -6.66 -5.31 16.09
C ALA A 70 -6.12 -6.66 15.59
N ASN A 71 -5.88 -6.77 14.28
CA ASN A 71 -5.47 -7.98 13.57
C ASN A 71 -3.99 -7.86 13.14
N GLY A 72 -3.52 -6.63 12.91
CA GLY A 72 -2.19 -6.30 12.43
C GLY A 72 -1.17 -6.14 13.56
N SER A 73 0.09 -6.48 13.27
CA SER A 73 1.19 -6.40 14.22
C SER A 73 1.68 -4.97 14.51
N VAL A 74 1.24 -3.99 13.71
CA VAL A 74 1.73 -2.60 13.74
C VAL A 74 0.71 -1.64 14.28
N LYS A 75 1.08 -0.92 15.34
CA LYS A 75 0.29 0.19 15.88
C LYS A 75 0.94 1.51 15.52
N LEU A 76 0.29 2.27 14.66
CA LEU A 76 0.66 3.67 14.43
C LEU A 76 0.35 4.50 15.70
N PRO A 77 1.10 5.58 15.95
CA PRO A 77 0.77 6.54 16.99
C PRO A 77 -0.69 7.02 16.88
N ALA A 78 -1.36 7.27 18.01
CA ALA A 78 -2.75 7.76 18.01
C ALA A 78 -2.94 9.12 17.30
N THR A 79 -1.85 9.85 17.08
CA THR A 79 -1.82 11.12 16.33
C THR A 79 -1.75 10.91 14.82
N SER A 80 -1.61 9.68 14.34
CA SER A 80 -1.46 9.41 12.91
C SER A 80 -2.83 9.41 12.24
N GLU A 81 -2.96 10.18 11.17
CA GLU A 81 -4.19 10.24 10.38
C GLU A 81 -4.13 9.22 9.24
N VAL A 82 -5.11 8.30 9.19
CA VAL A 82 -5.16 7.22 8.20
C VAL A 82 -6.39 7.39 7.31
N PHE A 83 -6.14 7.48 6.00
CA PHE A 83 -7.15 7.61 4.97
C PHE A 83 -7.05 6.42 4.02
N ALA A 84 -7.97 5.48 4.16
CA ALA A 84 -8.14 4.36 3.25
C ALA A 84 -9.27 4.66 2.28
N CYS A 85 -8.95 4.68 0.98
CA CYS A 85 -9.88 5.01 -0.09
C CYS A 85 -9.98 3.84 -1.07
N THR A 86 -11.20 3.35 -1.30
CA THR A 86 -11.43 2.47 -2.45
C THR A 86 -11.80 3.26 -3.70
N VAL A 87 -11.43 2.79 -4.90
CA VAL A 87 -11.88 3.42 -6.15
C VAL A 87 -13.14 2.72 -6.65
N GLY A 88 -14.16 3.51 -6.94
CA GLY A 88 -15.51 3.06 -7.26
C GLY A 88 -16.39 2.87 -6.02
N LYS A 89 -17.70 2.99 -6.23
CA LYS A 89 -18.71 2.69 -5.20
C LYS A 89 -18.92 1.18 -5.09
N LYS A 90 -18.19 0.53 -4.18
CA LYS A 90 -18.29 -0.92 -3.90
C LYS A 90 -18.20 -1.22 -2.40
N PRO A 91 -18.68 -2.39 -1.95
CA PRO A 91 -18.37 -2.89 -0.62
C PRO A 91 -16.85 -2.99 -0.44
N SER A 92 -16.33 -2.40 0.62
CA SER A 92 -14.89 -2.37 0.91
C SER A 92 -14.63 -2.18 2.41
N MET A 93 -13.46 -2.62 2.86
CA MET A 93 -12.89 -2.33 4.18
C MET A 93 -12.34 -0.90 4.27
N ALA A 94 -12.16 -0.21 3.14
CA ALA A 94 -11.83 1.20 3.11
C ALA A 94 -12.97 2.06 3.70
N LYS A 95 -12.60 3.09 4.48
CA LYS A 95 -13.56 4.01 5.09
C LYS A 95 -14.13 5.00 4.08
N TYR A 96 -13.37 5.34 3.06
CA TYR A 96 -13.70 6.34 2.05
C TYR A 96 -13.70 5.70 0.66
N TYR A 97 -14.31 6.38 -0.30
CA TYR A 97 -14.21 6.01 -1.70
C TYR A 97 -13.96 7.24 -2.58
N LEU A 98 -13.34 7.00 -3.74
CA LEU A 98 -13.23 7.94 -4.85
C LEU A 98 -14.09 7.38 -6.00
N ASP A 99 -14.76 8.22 -6.76
CA ASP A 99 -15.72 7.74 -7.77
C ASP A 99 -15.01 6.97 -8.90
N ASP A 100 -13.88 7.49 -9.38
CA ASP A 100 -13.06 6.89 -10.42
C ASP A 100 -11.59 7.31 -10.32
N THR A 101 -10.77 6.87 -11.28
CA THR A 101 -9.34 7.19 -11.36
C THR A 101 -9.08 8.66 -11.68
N VAL A 102 -10.03 9.38 -12.30
CA VAL A 102 -9.89 10.81 -12.57
C VAL A 102 -9.90 11.58 -11.24
N ASP A 103 -10.78 11.19 -10.32
CA ASP A 103 -10.84 11.81 -9.00
C ASP A 103 -9.63 11.46 -8.12
N VAL A 104 -9.03 10.27 -8.29
CA VAL A 104 -7.71 9.95 -7.71
C VAL A 104 -6.67 10.96 -8.17
N ILE A 105 -6.57 11.20 -9.47
CA ILE A 105 -5.58 12.13 -10.04
C ILE A 105 -5.82 13.55 -9.53
N LYS A 106 -7.08 14.04 -9.54
CA LYS A 106 -7.41 15.38 -9.03
C LYS A 106 -7.05 15.54 -7.56
N MET A 107 -7.34 14.53 -6.74
CA MET A 107 -6.99 14.56 -5.31
C MET A 107 -5.48 14.64 -5.12
N LEU A 108 -4.70 13.80 -5.82
CA LEU A 108 -3.24 13.82 -5.74
C LEU A 108 -2.64 15.14 -6.24
N GLN A 109 -3.19 15.72 -7.31
CA GLN A 109 -2.82 17.05 -7.79
C GLN A 109 -3.11 18.15 -6.76
N GLY A 110 -4.26 18.06 -6.08
CA GLY A 110 -4.63 18.96 -4.99
C GLY A 110 -3.65 18.88 -3.83
N LEU A 111 -3.25 17.67 -3.42
CA LEU A 111 -2.23 17.46 -2.38
C LEU A 111 -0.86 18.00 -2.79
N ALA A 112 -0.44 17.77 -4.03
CA ALA A 112 0.83 18.27 -4.55
C ALA A 112 0.88 19.81 -4.65
N SER A 113 -0.27 20.43 -4.91
CA SER A 113 -0.42 21.89 -5.03
C SER A 113 -0.72 22.57 -3.69
N ALA A 114 -0.93 21.82 -2.61
CA ALA A 114 -1.28 22.36 -1.31
C ALA A 114 -0.10 23.20 -0.75
N PRO A 115 -0.36 24.39 -0.18
CA PRO A 115 0.69 25.19 0.41
C PRO A 115 1.31 24.42 1.59
N SER A 116 2.62 24.23 1.54
CA SER A 116 3.36 23.60 2.63
C SER A 116 3.24 24.47 3.89
N GLN A 117 2.48 24.03 4.90
CA GLN A 117 2.71 24.49 6.26
C GLN A 117 4.10 23.99 6.64
N GLN A 118 5.12 24.84 6.51
CA GLN A 118 6.48 24.48 6.89
C GLN A 118 6.51 24.13 8.38
N ARG A 119 6.52 22.85 8.71
CA ARG A 119 7.37 22.42 9.82
C ARG A 119 8.72 22.03 9.23
N PRO A 120 9.84 22.24 9.92
CA PRO A 120 11.12 21.76 9.43
C PRO A 120 11.17 20.25 9.67
N TRP A 121 10.83 19.43 8.68
CA TRP A 121 11.09 17.99 8.74
C TRP A 121 12.33 17.66 7.91
N PRO A 122 13.31 16.91 8.46
CA PRO A 122 14.27 16.19 7.65
C PRO A 122 13.59 14.94 7.06
N VAL A 123 12.75 15.11 6.05
CA VAL A 123 12.18 13.99 5.30
C VAL A 123 13.22 13.47 4.30
N GLN A 124 13.82 12.32 4.61
CA GLN A 124 14.48 11.46 3.63
C GLN A 124 13.67 10.17 3.50
N LEU A 125 12.65 10.19 2.65
CA LEU A 125 12.19 8.98 1.97
C LEU A 125 12.10 9.32 0.49
N ARG A 126 13.17 9.01 -0.23
CA ARG A 126 13.29 9.23 -1.68
C ARG A 126 12.89 7.92 -2.36
N VAL A 127 11.70 7.89 -2.95
CA VAL A 127 11.33 6.84 -3.91
C VAL A 127 11.70 7.36 -5.29
N THR A 128 12.79 6.85 -5.85
CA THR A 128 13.16 7.08 -7.25
C THR A 128 12.56 5.99 -8.10
N PHE A 129 11.71 6.36 -9.05
CA PHE A 129 11.30 5.48 -10.14
C PHE A 129 12.41 5.54 -11.19
N GLU A 130 13.06 4.41 -11.47
CA GLU A 130 13.91 4.28 -12.65
C GLU A 130 12.97 4.24 -13.87
N GLU A 131 12.98 5.30 -14.66
CA GLU A 131 12.29 5.32 -15.94
C GLU A 131 13.07 4.39 -16.88
N GLY A 132 12.55 3.17 -17.07
CA GLY A 132 13.11 2.20 -18.00
C GLY A 132 13.07 2.80 -19.39
N ASN A 133 14.20 3.33 -19.85
CA ASN A 133 14.37 3.83 -21.20
C ASN A 133 14.26 2.63 -22.16
N GLY A 134 13.08 2.47 -22.76
CA GLY A 134 12.86 1.50 -23.83
C GLY A 134 13.82 1.80 -24.97
N VAL A 135 14.66 0.82 -25.29
CA VAL A 135 15.38 0.73 -26.57
C VAL A 135 14.50 -0.02 -27.56
#